data_AF-A0A926K4E5-F1
#
_entry.id   AF-A0A926K4E5-F1
#
_cell.length_a   1.000
_cell.length_b   1.000
_cell.length_c   1.000
_cell.angle_alpha   90.00
_cell.angle_beta   90.00
_cell.angle_gamma   90.00
#
_symmetry.space_group_name_H-M   'P 1'
#
loop_
_entity.id
_entity.type
_entity.pdbx_description
1 polymer ?
#
loop_
_entity_poly.entity_id
_entity_poly.type
_entity_poly.pdbx_seq_one_letter_code
_entity_poly.pdbx_strand_id
1 'polypeptide(L)'
;MVTLQILAKSTKGAVAVTDTAGNPYTIARDVAVSGGRLLVLTGWASKPLTAGAKITATFPGSTSYQMVADELTGVTRLDRVASATGTTTAFSSGSTVATTSTGEVVFAAVASFTAATNPTWSPSWTRLTPQSLAAANLGRAYQLASSTGTFTADSTTSGTWAALVLTFQP
;
A
#
# COMPACT_ATOMS: atom_id res chain seq x y z
N MET A 1 -5.38 2.04 7.80
CA MET A 1 -4.26 2.42 6.91
C MET A 1 -4.79 3.10 5.65
N VAL A 2 -3.94 3.82 4.94
CA VAL A 2 -4.24 4.49 3.67
C VAL A 2 -3.19 4.11 2.64
N THR A 3 -3.62 3.53 1.52
CA THR A 3 -2.79 3.32 0.34
C THR A 3 -3.02 4.48 -0.63
N LEU A 4 -1.95 5.14 -1.04
CA LEU A 4 -1.99 6.29 -1.93
C LEU A 4 -1.09 6.06 -3.13
N GLN A 5 -1.66 6.10 -4.32
CA GLN A 5 -0.94 6.20 -5.57
C GLN A 5 -0.99 7.63 -6.07
N ILE A 6 0.17 8.23 -6.33
CA ILE A 6 0.27 9.58 -6.88
C ILE A 6 0.96 9.47 -8.25
N LEU A 7 0.23 9.76 -9.33
CA LEU A 7 0.83 9.96 -10.64
C LEU A 7 1.32 11.40 -10.69
N ALA A 8 2.61 11.58 -10.88
CA ALA A 8 3.24 12.81 -10.43
C ALA A 8 3.85 13.63 -11.56
N LYS A 9 3.67 14.95 -11.43
CA LYS A 9 4.56 15.95 -12.06
C LYS A 9 5.95 15.97 -11.40
N SER A 10 6.05 15.55 -10.13
CA SER A 10 7.28 15.39 -9.34
C SER A 10 7.17 14.23 -8.35
N THR A 11 8.17 13.36 -8.30
CA THR A 11 8.20 12.20 -7.39
C THR A 11 8.70 12.52 -5.99
N LYS A 12 8.90 13.81 -5.65
CA LYS A 12 9.46 14.27 -4.37
C LYS A 12 8.48 15.17 -3.61
N GLY A 13 8.76 15.33 -2.31
CA GLY A 13 8.07 16.26 -1.42
C GLY A 13 7.19 15.58 -0.37
N ALA A 14 6.74 16.36 0.60
CA ALA A 14 6.03 15.88 1.78
C ALA A 14 4.64 15.35 1.43
N VAL A 15 4.28 14.21 2.02
CA VAL A 15 2.93 13.65 1.98
C VAL A 15 2.43 13.52 3.40
N ALA A 16 1.21 13.97 3.65
CA ALA A 16 0.55 13.83 4.95
C ALA A 16 -0.86 13.28 4.75
N VAL A 17 -1.33 12.53 5.75
CA VAL A 17 -2.73 12.11 5.85
C VAL A 17 -3.26 12.50 7.22
N THR A 18 -4.45 13.08 7.24
CA THR A 18 -5.20 13.39 8.45
C THR A 18 -6.61 12.84 8.32
N ASP A 19 -7.30 12.71 9.44
CA ASP A 19 -8.75 12.51 9.42
C ASP A 19 -9.46 13.51 10.32
N THR A 20 -10.78 13.59 10.17
CA THR A 20 -11.62 14.53 10.93
C THR A 20 -11.69 14.22 12.43
N ALA A 21 -11.34 13.00 12.85
CA ALA A 21 -11.24 12.66 14.27
C ALA A 21 -9.87 13.08 14.87
N GLY A 22 -8.89 13.39 14.03
CA GLY A 22 -7.53 13.70 14.43
C GLY A 22 -6.78 12.47 14.88
N ASN A 23 -6.97 11.32 14.23
CA ASN A 23 -6.03 10.20 14.36
C ASN A 23 -4.74 10.53 13.60
N PRO A 24 -3.56 10.20 14.16
CA PRO A 24 -2.30 10.40 13.48
C PRO A 24 -2.08 9.30 12.43
N TYR A 25 -1.58 9.69 11.25
CA TYR A 25 -1.09 8.77 10.23
C TYR A 25 0.40 9.01 9.99
N THR A 26 1.17 7.94 9.94
CA THR A 26 2.61 7.94 9.66
C THR A 26 2.88 7.22 8.35
N ILE A 27 3.88 7.68 7.60
CA ILE A 27 4.32 6.97 6.40
C ILE A 27 4.99 5.66 6.83
N ALA A 28 4.36 4.54 6.51
CA ALA A 28 4.95 3.22 6.71
C ALA A 28 5.92 2.88 5.58
N ARG A 29 5.56 3.24 4.34
CA ARG A 29 6.45 3.14 3.18
C ARG A 29 6.07 4.14 2.11
N ASP A 30 7.09 4.62 1.40
CA ASP A 30 6.98 5.53 0.28
C ASP A 30 7.97 5.10 -0.81
N VAL A 31 7.45 4.72 -1.96
CA VAL A 31 8.21 4.10 -3.06
C VAL A 31 8.03 4.96 -4.31
N ALA A 32 9.05 5.76 -4.61
CA ALA A 32 9.09 6.53 -5.84
C ALA A 32 9.52 5.66 -7.03
N VAL A 33 8.90 5.89 -8.18
CA VAL A 33 9.23 5.25 -9.45
C VAL A 33 9.05 6.25 -10.60
N SER A 34 9.55 5.93 -11.80
CA SER A 34 9.26 6.76 -12.97
C SER A 34 7.74 6.88 -13.18
N GLY A 35 7.24 8.12 -13.22
CA GLY A 35 5.81 8.44 -13.38
C GLY A 35 5.04 8.68 -12.08
N GLY A 36 5.61 8.40 -10.90
CA GLY A 36 4.88 8.63 -9.65
C GLY A 36 5.48 8.01 -8.39
N ARG A 37 4.63 7.76 -7.41
CA ARG A 37 5.00 7.07 -6.17
C ARG A 37 3.80 6.33 -5.57
N LEU A 38 4.10 5.21 -4.94
CA LEU A 38 3.16 4.41 -4.14
C LEU A 38 3.52 4.59 -2.66
N LEU A 39 2.53 4.93 -1.85
CA LEU A 39 2.68 5.07 -0.41
C LEU A 39 1.66 4.21 0.33
N VAL A 40 2.07 3.73 1.50
CA VAL A 40 1.15 3.29 2.55
C VAL A 40 1.43 4.10 3.81
N LEU A 41 0.36 4.69 4.33
CA LEU A 41 0.36 5.37 5.62
C LEU A 41 -0.46 4.57 6.62
N THR A 42 0.08 4.37 7.80
CA THR A 42 -0.56 3.64 8.89
C THR A 42 -0.98 4.63 9.97
N GLY A 43 -2.20 4.48 10.47
CA GLY A 43 -2.71 5.30 11.55
C GLY A 43 -3.40 4.41 12.57
N TRP A 44 -3.35 4.85 13.83
CA TRP A 44 -4.03 4.20 14.93
C TRP A 44 -5.39 4.83 15.11
N ALA A 45 -6.44 4.06 14.84
CA ALA A 45 -7.84 4.50 14.99
C ALA A 45 -8.26 4.54 16.47
N SER A 46 -7.54 5.33 17.29
CA SER A 46 -7.88 5.57 18.69
C SER A 46 -9.20 6.33 18.87
N LYS A 47 -9.62 7.04 17.81
CA LYS A 47 -10.88 7.78 17.75
C LYS A 47 -11.68 7.27 16.56
N PRO A 48 -12.92 6.82 16.77
CA PRO A 48 -13.74 6.29 15.68
C PRO A 48 -14.08 7.37 14.66
N LEU A 49 -14.14 6.98 13.39
CA LEU A 49 -14.65 7.83 12.31
C LEU A 49 -16.17 7.67 12.23
N THR A 50 -16.90 8.72 12.57
CA THR A 50 -18.35 8.75 12.43
C THR A 50 -18.78 8.78 10.97
N ALA A 51 -20.03 8.45 10.67
CA ALA A 51 -20.58 8.65 9.34
C ALA A 51 -20.36 10.11 8.87
N GLY A 52 -19.89 10.29 7.64
CA GLY A 52 -19.54 11.60 7.07
C GLY A 52 -18.15 12.13 7.44
N ALA A 53 -17.39 11.44 8.30
CA ALA A 53 -15.99 11.73 8.56
C ALA A 53 -15.15 11.63 7.27
N LYS A 54 -14.06 12.39 7.22
CA LYS A 54 -13.16 12.44 6.06
C LYS A 54 -11.76 12.04 6.44
N ILE A 55 -11.10 11.33 5.53
CA ILE A 55 -9.66 11.14 5.51
C ILE A 55 -9.11 12.00 4.36
N THR A 56 -8.15 12.86 4.66
CA THR A 56 -7.61 13.83 3.72
C THR A 56 -6.11 13.59 3.53
N ALA A 57 -5.67 13.42 2.28
CA ALA A 57 -4.26 13.39 1.93
C ALA A 57 -3.82 14.73 1.35
N THR A 58 -2.61 15.18 1.70
CA THR A 58 -1.97 16.38 1.15
C THR A 58 -0.62 16.01 0.55
N PHE A 59 -0.35 16.50 -0.66
CA PHE A 59 0.89 16.24 -1.40
C PHE A 59 1.16 17.38 -2.42
N PRO A 60 2.39 17.56 -2.91
CA PRO A 60 2.78 18.76 -3.67
C PRO A 60 2.06 18.93 -5.01
N GLY A 61 1.49 17.86 -5.55
CA GLY A 61 0.68 17.87 -6.77
C GLY A 61 0.71 16.54 -7.51
N SER A 62 -0.26 16.35 -8.40
CA SER A 62 -0.41 15.13 -9.20
C SER A 62 -1.04 15.45 -10.55
N THR A 63 -0.80 14.63 -11.56
CA THR A 63 -1.67 14.58 -12.75
C THR A 63 -2.95 13.79 -12.45
N SER A 64 -2.84 12.74 -11.63
CA SER A 64 -3.96 11.94 -11.13
C SER A 64 -3.52 11.23 -9.85
N TYR A 65 -4.49 10.78 -9.04
CA TYR A 65 -4.20 10.04 -7.83
C TYR A 65 -5.31 9.02 -7.54
N GLN A 66 -4.96 7.99 -6.79
CA GLN A 66 -5.89 7.02 -6.23
C GLN A 66 -5.59 6.88 -4.75
N MET A 67 -6.62 6.91 -3.92
CA MET A 67 -6.49 6.75 -2.47
C MET A 67 -7.52 5.71 -2.02
N VAL A 68 -7.07 4.74 -1.24
CA VAL A 68 -7.97 3.79 -0.59
C VAL A 68 -7.58 3.61 0.86
N ALA A 69 -8.58 3.58 1.73
CA ALA A 69 -8.40 3.29 3.16
C ALA A 69 -8.84 1.85 3.45
N ASP A 70 -8.02 1.14 4.21
CA ASP A 70 -8.30 -0.21 4.71
C ASP A 70 -8.16 -0.22 6.22
N GLU A 71 -9.10 -0.85 6.92
CA GLU A 71 -9.01 -1.04 8.36
C GLU A 71 -8.52 -2.45 8.67
N LEU A 72 -7.54 -2.54 9.58
CA LEU A 72 -7.09 -3.81 10.14
C LEU A 72 -7.50 -3.86 11.61
N THR A 73 -8.03 -4.99 12.04
CA THR A 73 -8.39 -5.25 13.43
C THR A 73 -7.44 -6.27 14.03
N GLY A 74 -7.26 -6.22 15.36
CA GLY A 74 -6.37 -7.14 16.07
C GLY A 74 -4.90 -7.00 15.70
N VAL A 75 -4.45 -5.78 15.39
CA VAL A 75 -3.03 -5.46 15.14
C VAL A 75 -2.55 -4.32 16.04
N THR A 76 -1.29 -4.39 16.48
CA THR A 76 -0.71 -3.45 17.45
C THR A 76 0.53 -2.70 16.98
N ARG A 77 1.05 -2.93 15.78
CA ARG A 77 2.05 -2.06 15.13
C ARG A 77 2.53 -2.69 13.83
N LEU A 78 3.16 -1.87 13.01
CA LEU A 78 3.98 -2.32 11.90
C LEU A 78 5.20 -3.10 12.42
N ASP A 79 5.47 -4.27 11.85
CA ASP A 79 6.70 -5.03 12.09
C ASP A 79 7.67 -4.86 10.91
N ARG A 80 7.39 -5.48 9.76
CA ARG A 80 8.33 -5.53 8.64
C ARG A 80 7.78 -4.87 7.39
N VAL A 81 8.70 -4.40 6.55
CA VAL A 81 8.39 -3.81 5.25
C VAL A 81 9.43 -4.25 4.22
N ALA A 82 8.97 -4.57 3.01
CA ALA A 82 9.81 -4.67 1.82
C ALA A 82 9.13 -3.96 0.64
N SER A 83 9.93 -3.49 -0.30
CA SER A 83 9.42 -2.82 -1.48
C SER A 83 10.43 -2.85 -2.63
N ALA A 84 9.93 -2.88 -3.85
CA ALA A 84 10.75 -2.69 -5.04
C ALA A 84 9.97 -1.95 -6.12
N THR A 85 10.69 -1.63 -7.20
CA THR A 85 10.13 -1.04 -8.42
C THR A 85 10.61 -1.85 -9.62
N GLY A 86 9.91 -1.73 -10.74
CA GLY A 86 10.32 -2.39 -11.97
C GLY A 86 9.45 -2.05 -13.16
N THR A 87 9.75 -2.69 -14.28
CA THR A 87 9.07 -2.50 -15.58
C THR A 87 8.70 -3.84 -16.23
N THR A 88 9.07 -4.96 -15.62
CA THR A 88 8.75 -6.31 -16.07
C THR A 88 7.31 -6.68 -15.73
N THR A 89 6.73 -7.62 -16.47
CA THR A 89 5.38 -8.13 -16.17
C THR A 89 5.29 -8.80 -14.81
N ALA A 90 6.32 -9.55 -14.41
CA ALA A 90 6.42 -10.08 -13.07
C ALA A 90 6.81 -8.95 -12.09
N PHE A 91 5.95 -8.66 -11.12
CA PHE A 91 6.30 -7.77 -10.00
C PHE A 91 6.70 -8.57 -8.78
N SER A 92 7.57 -7.99 -7.97
CA SER A 92 7.92 -8.49 -6.64
C SER A 92 8.28 -7.31 -5.76
N SER A 93 7.82 -7.28 -4.51
CA SER A 93 8.31 -6.31 -3.52
C SER A 93 9.70 -6.66 -2.98
N GLY A 94 10.23 -7.86 -3.31
CA GLY A 94 11.25 -8.53 -2.50
C GLY A 94 10.67 -9.05 -1.18
N SER A 95 11.42 -9.95 -0.55
CA SER A 95 11.04 -10.54 0.74
C SER A 95 11.27 -9.57 1.89
N THR A 96 10.34 -9.53 2.85
CA THR A 96 10.62 -8.98 4.17
C THR A 96 11.72 -9.77 4.86
N VAL A 97 12.37 -9.16 5.84
CA VAL A 97 13.10 -9.91 6.87
C VAL A 97 12.08 -10.72 7.69
N ALA A 98 12.45 -11.89 8.23
CA ALA A 98 11.52 -12.82 8.90
C ALA A 98 10.79 -12.19 10.09
N THR A 99 9.45 -12.18 10.08
CA THR A 99 8.59 -11.54 11.09
C THR A 99 8.92 -11.96 12.51
N THR A 100 8.60 -11.09 13.46
CA THR A 100 8.89 -11.28 14.89
C THR A 100 7.79 -12.02 15.64
N SER A 101 6.56 -12.00 15.14
CA SER A 101 5.42 -12.64 15.80
C SER A 101 4.72 -13.64 14.88
N THR A 102 4.06 -14.62 15.50
CA THR A 102 3.04 -15.43 14.84
C THR A 102 1.73 -14.65 14.79
N GLY A 103 0.83 -14.96 13.87
CA GLY A 103 -0.48 -14.30 13.82
C GLY A 103 -0.44 -12.91 13.17
N GLU A 104 0.62 -12.57 12.44
CA GLU A 104 0.71 -11.25 11.80
C GLU A 104 -0.27 -11.10 10.64
N VAL A 105 -0.82 -9.89 10.49
CA VAL A 105 -1.53 -9.51 9.28
C VAL A 105 -0.51 -9.00 8.27
N VAL A 106 -0.51 -9.59 7.08
CA VAL A 106 0.37 -9.19 5.98
C VAL A 106 -0.48 -8.43 4.97
N PHE A 107 -0.06 -7.22 4.62
CA PHE A 107 -0.71 -6.37 3.62
C PHE A 107 0.24 -6.10 2.46
N ALA A 108 -0.28 -6.14 1.25
CA ALA A 108 0.47 -5.83 0.05
C ALA A 108 -0.25 -4.78 -0.81
N ALA A 109 0.55 -3.96 -1.48
CA ALA A 109 0.09 -3.04 -2.50
C ALA A 109 1.04 -3.06 -3.69
N VAL A 110 0.47 -2.97 -4.89
CA VAL A 110 1.21 -2.76 -6.13
C VAL A 110 0.47 -1.72 -6.95
N ALA A 111 1.23 -0.80 -7.55
CA ALA A 111 0.70 0.23 -8.41
C ALA A 111 1.48 0.27 -9.72
N SER A 112 0.77 0.33 -10.84
CA SER A 112 1.34 0.70 -12.14
C SER A 112 1.06 2.15 -12.46
N PHE A 113 2.03 2.83 -13.03
CA PHE A 113 1.99 4.24 -13.39
C PHE A 113 1.88 4.46 -14.90
N THR A 114 1.83 3.39 -15.69
CA THR A 114 1.74 3.46 -17.15
C THR A 114 0.76 2.46 -17.77
N ALA A 115 -0.03 1.73 -16.96
CA ALA A 115 -1.01 0.76 -17.45
C ALA A 115 -2.26 0.69 -16.55
N ALA A 116 -3.43 0.55 -17.17
CA ALA A 116 -4.71 0.45 -16.46
C ALA A 116 -5.13 -0.99 -16.08
N THR A 117 -4.47 -2.01 -16.65
CA THR A 117 -4.81 -3.41 -16.40
C THR A 117 -4.54 -3.77 -14.94
N ASN A 118 -5.59 -4.17 -14.23
CA ASN A 118 -5.47 -4.56 -12.82
C ASN A 118 -4.45 -5.70 -12.64
N PRO A 119 -3.68 -5.66 -11.54
CA PRO A 119 -2.70 -6.70 -11.25
C PRO A 119 -3.40 -7.99 -10.83
N THR A 120 -2.71 -9.09 -11.02
CA THR A 120 -3.06 -10.37 -10.40
C THR A 120 -2.26 -10.55 -9.11
N TRP A 121 -2.55 -11.61 -8.35
CA TRP A 121 -1.86 -11.93 -7.10
C TRP A 121 -1.59 -13.43 -7.05
N SER A 122 -0.45 -13.81 -6.46
CA SER A 122 -0.12 -15.22 -6.21
C SER A 122 -1.19 -15.86 -5.31
N PRO A 123 -1.46 -17.18 -5.43
CA PRO A 123 -2.63 -17.83 -4.79
C PRO A 123 -2.72 -17.72 -3.27
N SER A 124 -1.61 -17.45 -2.58
CA SER A 124 -1.58 -17.26 -1.13
C SER A 124 -2.23 -15.94 -0.70
N TRP A 125 -2.43 -14.99 -1.61
CA TRP A 125 -3.00 -13.66 -1.33
C TRP A 125 -4.53 -13.64 -1.47
N THR A 126 -5.19 -13.01 -0.50
CA THR A 126 -6.60 -12.60 -0.62
C THR A 126 -6.66 -11.21 -1.23
N ARG A 127 -7.18 -11.12 -2.46
CA ARG A 127 -7.24 -9.87 -3.23
C ARG A 127 -8.35 -8.94 -2.72
N LEU A 128 -8.00 -7.66 -2.56
CA LEU A 128 -8.96 -6.58 -2.32
C LEU A 128 -9.40 -5.95 -3.65
N THR A 129 -10.50 -5.20 -3.63
CA THR A 129 -11.00 -4.50 -4.82
C THR A 129 -9.91 -3.58 -5.38
N PRO A 130 -9.45 -3.82 -6.63
CA PRO A 130 -8.45 -2.97 -7.25
C PRO A 130 -9.09 -1.65 -7.66
N GLN A 131 -8.26 -0.67 -8.02
CA GLN A 131 -8.70 0.56 -8.64
C GLN A 131 -7.91 0.75 -9.93
N SER A 132 -8.55 1.29 -10.98
CA SER A 132 -7.90 1.61 -12.24
C SER A 132 -8.28 3.00 -12.72
N LEU A 133 -7.32 3.72 -13.28
CA LEU A 133 -7.47 4.95 -14.04
C LEU A 133 -6.86 4.74 -15.44
N ALA A 134 -7.14 5.65 -16.38
CA ALA A 134 -6.78 5.48 -17.80
C ALA A 134 -5.34 4.97 -18.07
N ALA A 135 -4.34 5.40 -17.28
CA ALA A 135 -2.95 4.98 -17.41
C ALA A 135 -2.33 4.46 -16.10
N ALA A 136 -3.16 4.03 -15.14
CA ALA A 136 -2.68 3.52 -13.86
C ALA A 136 -3.61 2.48 -13.25
N ASN A 137 -3.04 1.64 -12.40
CA ASN A 137 -3.81 0.76 -11.55
C ASN A 137 -3.18 0.68 -10.16
N LEU A 138 -4.02 0.36 -9.19
CA LEU A 138 -3.68 0.12 -7.80
C LEU A 138 -4.35 -1.19 -7.34
N GLY A 139 -3.53 -2.20 -7.12
CA GLY A 139 -3.93 -3.46 -6.49
C GLY A 139 -3.53 -3.49 -5.03
N ARG A 140 -4.36 -4.14 -4.21
CA ARG A 140 -4.09 -4.42 -2.80
C ARG A 140 -4.50 -5.85 -2.48
N ALA A 141 -3.83 -6.47 -1.52
CA ALA A 141 -4.17 -7.81 -1.04
C ALA A 141 -3.68 -8.01 0.39
N TYR A 142 -4.16 -9.06 1.05
CA TYR A 142 -3.69 -9.43 2.38
C TYR A 142 -3.50 -10.94 2.55
N GLN A 143 -2.75 -11.32 3.57
CA GLN A 143 -2.62 -12.68 4.09
C GLN A 143 -2.68 -12.64 5.62
N LEU A 144 -3.11 -13.75 6.21
CA LEU A 144 -3.06 -13.96 7.65
C LEU A 144 -1.98 -15.01 7.94
N ALA A 145 -0.88 -14.59 8.57
CA ALA A 145 0.24 -15.48 8.85
C ALA A 145 0.00 -16.27 10.14
N SER A 146 -0.01 -17.60 10.07
CA SER A 146 -0.13 -18.45 11.27
C SER A 146 1.20 -18.73 11.98
N SER A 147 2.32 -18.35 11.38
CA SER A 147 3.68 -18.56 11.89
C SER A 147 4.58 -17.38 11.51
N THR A 148 5.75 -17.29 12.14
CA THR A 148 6.77 -16.33 11.71
C THR A 148 7.33 -16.73 10.35
N GLY A 149 7.70 -15.73 9.53
CA GLY A 149 8.20 -16.00 8.19
C GLY A 149 8.55 -14.75 7.40
N THR A 150 8.98 -14.95 6.16
CA THR A 150 9.23 -13.86 5.20
C THR A 150 8.08 -13.76 4.23
N PHE A 151 7.70 -12.54 3.85
CA PHE A 151 6.57 -12.30 2.95
C PHE A 151 7.00 -11.46 1.76
N THR A 152 6.44 -11.78 0.60
CA THR A 152 6.73 -11.11 -0.67
C THR A 152 5.42 -10.85 -1.37
N ALA A 153 5.14 -9.59 -1.73
CA ALA A 153 4.07 -9.25 -2.64
C ALA A 153 4.53 -9.52 -4.07
N ASP A 154 3.90 -10.47 -4.75
CA ASP A 154 4.30 -10.93 -6.08
C ASP A 154 3.09 -11.35 -6.92
N SER A 155 3.28 -11.26 -8.25
CA SER A 155 2.53 -11.92 -9.33
C SER A 155 2.79 -11.14 -10.62
N THR A 156 1.75 -10.81 -11.39
CA THR A 156 1.83 -10.07 -12.65
C THR A 156 1.11 -8.73 -12.60
N THR A 157 1.74 -7.74 -13.20
CA THR A 157 1.18 -6.41 -13.51
C THR A 157 1.71 -5.96 -14.87
N SER A 158 1.30 -4.79 -15.32
CA SER A 158 1.77 -4.20 -16.58
C SER A 158 2.39 -2.83 -16.33
N GLY A 159 3.28 -2.41 -17.22
CA GLY A 159 3.88 -1.07 -17.18
C GLY A 159 4.93 -0.89 -16.10
N THR A 160 5.24 0.37 -15.79
CA THR A 160 6.17 0.76 -14.74
C THR A 160 5.48 0.68 -13.40
N TRP A 161 6.03 -0.10 -12.46
CA TRP A 161 5.37 -0.40 -11.20
C TRP A 161 6.23 -0.14 -9.97
N ALA A 162 5.54 0.07 -8.85
CA ALA A 162 6.06 0.00 -7.50
C ALA A 162 5.23 -1.02 -6.71
N ALA A 163 5.90 -1.90 -5.96
CA ALA A 163 5.27 -2.92 -5.14
C ALA A 163 5.84 -2.86 -3.72
N LEU A 164 5.00 -3.16 -2.74
CA LEU A 164 5.38 -3.21 -1.34
C LEU A 164 4.57 -4.26 -0.57
N VAL A 165 5.16 -4.72 0.52
CA VAL A 165 4.54 -5.58 1.51
C VAL A 165 4.86 -5.02 2.90
N LEU A 166 3.85 -5.03 3.77
CA LEU A 166 3.96 -4.67 5.18
C LEU A 166 3.42 -5.81 6.03
N THR A 167 4.01 -6.04 7.20
CA THR A 167 3.48 -6.97 8.19
C THR A 167 3.14 -6.24 9.47
N PHE A 168 2.09 -6.69 10.14
CA PHE A 168 1.57 -6.07 11.36
C PHE A 168 1.46 -7.10 12.46
N GLN A 169 2.08 -6.81 13.60
CA GLN A 169 1.97 -7.62 14.80
C GLN A 169 0.55 -7.59 15.35
N PRO A 170 0.08 -8.69 15.96
CA PRO A 170 -1.17 -8.69 16.71
C PRO A 170 -1.11 -7.82 17.96
#